data_AF-A0A9E3KGM8-F1
#
_entry.id   AF-A0A9E3KGM8-F1
#
_cell.length_a   1.000
_cell.length_b   1.000
_cell.length_c   1.000
_cell.angle_alpha   90.00
_cell.angle_beta   90.00
_cell.angle_gamma   90.00
#
_symmetry.space_group_name_H-M   'P 1'
#
loop_
_entity.id
_entity.type
_entity.pdbx_description
1 polymer ?
#
loop_
_entity_poly.entity_id
_entity_poly.type
_entity_poly.pdbx_seq_one_letter_code
_entity_poly.pdbx_strand_id
1 'polypeptide(L)'
;MKFYSTKNTAAAVDFRTAVSQGLPPDNGLYFPEELPQLHPSFINDLPKIHLHEVAETVAWPFVKKNLSKSELATIIERTLNFPIPLVQLHRQLHVLELFHGPTLAFKDVGARFLAGCLQVFAQQNDEALTILVATSGDTGSAVANAFLGLEGINVCVLYPSGKVSTLQEQQMTTLGQNITALEVNGTFDDCQQLVKQAFLDEDLKRQKNLTSANSINIARLLPQSFYYFHTFQQLDNWEEVSFSVPSGNLGNLCAGLFAR
;
A
#
# COMPACT_ATOMS: atom_id res chain seq x y z
N MET A 1 4.46 -2.18 17.66
CA MET A 1 5.40 -1.05 17.89
C MET A 1 4.64 0.26 17.77
N LYS A 2 5.32 1.37 18.00
CA LYS A 2 4.84 2.72 17.69
C LYS A 2 5.47 3.24 16.39
N PHE A 3 4.84 4.26 15.82
CA PHE A 3 5.24 4.95 14.59
C PHE A 3 5.36 6.44 14.89
N TYR A 4 6.50 7.04 14.60
CA TYR A 4 6.75 8.46 14.83
C TYR A 4 6.70 9.24 13.51
N SER A 5 6.56 10.56 13.59
CA SER A 5 6.70 11.43 12.40
C SER A 5 8.17 11.70 12.10
N THR A 6 8.61 11.57 10.85
CA THR A 6 9.97 11.92 10.43
C THR A 6 10.36 13.39 10.70
N LYS A 7 9.40 14.26 11.03
CA LYS A 7 9.66 15.65 11.47
C LYS A 7 9.53 15.85 12.98
N ASN A 8 8.93 14.91 13.69
CA ASN A 8 8.76 14.96 15.13
C ASN A 8 8.75 13.54 15.72
N THR A 9 9.90 13.13 16.25
CA THR A 9 10.09 11.80 16.82
C THR A 9 9.40 11.63 18.18
N ALA A 10 8.98 12.71 18.85
CA ALA A 10 8.32 12.65 20.15
C ALA A 10 6.83 12.26 20.07
N ALA A 11 6.18 12.49 18.93
CA ALA A 11 4.75 12.21 18.73
C ALA A 11 4.53 10.84 18.08
N ALA A 12 4.71 9.77 18.86
CA ALA A 12 4.57 8.40 18.38
C ALA A 12 3.12 7.86 18.55
N VAL A 13 2.58 7.27 17.49
CA VAL A 13 1.23 6.71 17.43
C VAL A 13 1.26 5.19 17.21
N ASP A 14 0.14 4.50 17.35
CA ASP A 14 0.07 3.07 17.03
C ASP A 14 -0.15 2.84 15.52
N PHE A 15 -0.12 1.56 15.09
CA PHE A 15 -0.26 1.22 13.67
C PHE A 15 -1.61 1.67 13.11
N ARG A 16 -2.69 1.46 13.87
CA ARG A 16 -4.05 1.86 13.47
C ARG A 16 -4.09 3.36 13.19
N THR A 17 -3.59 4.17 14.10
CA THR A 17 -3.58 5.63 13.94
C THR A 17 -2.69 6.06 12.76
N ALA A 18 -1.50 5.49 12.62
CA ALA A 18 -0.60 5.79 11.49
C ALA A 18 -1.25 5.48 10.13
N VAL A 19 -1.96 4.35 10.04
CA VAL A 19 -2.66 3.94 8.81
C VAL A 19 -3.91 4.76 8.56
N SER A 20 -4.73 5.01 9.57
CA SER A 20 -5.97 5.78 9.44
C SER A 20 -5.72 7.26 9.15
N GLN A 21 -4.70 7.88 9.75
CA GLN A 21 -4.34 9.27 9.44
C GLN A 21 -3.59 9.39 8.12
N GLY A 22 -2.76 8.39 7.77
CA GLY A 22 -1.95 8.36 6.56
C GLY A 22 -0.76 9.33 6.57
N LEU A 23 -0.97 10.57 7.05
CA LEU A 23 0.04 11.61 7.22
C LEU A 23 -0.04 12.19 8.64
N PRO A 24 1.09 12.39 9.34
CA PRO A 24 1.09 13.07 10.62
C PRO A 24 0.72 14.57 10.50
N PRO A 25 0.22 15.20 11.59
CA PRO A 25 -0.20 16.61 11.58
C PRO A 25 0.89 17.63 11.19
N ASP A 26 2.17 17.28 11.35
CA ASP A 26 3.32 18.13 11.01
C ASP A 26 3.77 18.00 9.54
N ASN A 27 2.99 17.30 8.71
CA ASN A 27 3.31 16.98 7.32
C ASN A 27 4.64 16.23 7.16
N GLY A 28 5.06 15.44 8.16
CA GLY A 28 6.12 14.44 8.04
C GLY A 28 5.62 13.14 7.43
N LEU A 29 6.32 12.03 7.63
CA LEU A 29 5.87 10.68 7.27
C LEU A 29 5.90 9.79 8.51
N TYR A 30 4.97 8.84 8.61
CA TYR A 30 5.03 7.85 9.67
C TYR A 30 6.13 6.82 9.41
N PHE A 31 7.00 6.61 10.40
CA PHE A 31 8.08 5.63 10.36
C PHE A 31 8.08 4.79 11.65
N PRO A 32 8.31 3.47 11.57
CA PRO A 32 8.34 2.63 12.77
C PRO A 32 9.50 3.00 13.70
N GLU A 33 9.30 2.91 15.01
CA GLU A 33 10.34 3.20 16.01
C GLU A 33 11.58 2.31 15.89
N GLU A 34 11.41 1.11 15.33
CA GLU A 34 12.46 0.14 15.06
C GLU A 34 12.13 -0.66 13.80
N LEU A 35 13.16 -1.17 13.12
CA LEU A 35 12.99 -2.18 12.08
C LEU A 35 13.24 -3.57 12.70
N PRO A 36 12.19 -4.41 12.82
CA PRO A 36 12.31 -5.75 13.39
C PRO A 36 13.36 -6.58 12.67
N GLN A 37 14.27 -7.17 13.44
CA GLN A 37 15.20 -8.14 12.92
C GLN A 37 14.53 -9.51 12.88
N LEU A 38 14.50 -10.14 11.71
CA LEU A 38 13.99 -11.50 11.55
C LEU A 38 15.05 -12.50 12.02
N HIS A 39 14.59 -13.58 12.65
CA HIS A 39 15.51 -14.59 13.17
C HIS A 39 16.28 -15.27 12.02
N PRO A 40 17.60 -15.55 12.15
CA PRO A 40 18.37 -16.17 11.07
C PRO A 40 17.78 -17.50 10.55
N SER A 41 17.10 -18.27 11.40
CA SER A 41 16.41 -19.49 10.96
C SER A 41 15.28 -19.21 9.97
N PHE A 42 14.55 -18.10 10.12
CA PHE A 42 13.51 -17.70 9.16
C PHE A 42 14.12 -17.44 7.77
N ILE A 43 15.28 -16.79 7.74
CA ILE A 43 16.01 -16.53 6.50
C ILE A 43 16.50 -17.85 5.88
N ASN A 44 17.06 -18.76 6.67
CA ASN A 44 17.51 -20.07 6.18
C ASN A 44 16.38 -20.96 5.64
N ASP A 45 15.18 -20.86 6.23
CA ASP A 45 14.02 -21.64 5.83
C ASP A 45 13.15 -20.94 4.78
N LEU A 46 13.44 -19.68 4.41
CA LEU A 46 12.64 -18.89 3.49
C LEU A 46 12.22 -19.64 2.21
N PRO A 47 13.08 -20.43 1.52
CA PRO A 47 12.68 -21.18 0.33
C PRO A 47 11.58 -22.23 0.56
N LYS A 48 11.35 -22.63 1.81
CA LYS A 48 10.39 -23.68 2.19
C LYS A 48 9.06 -23.12 2.71
N ILE A 49 8.99 -21.81 2.96
CA ILE A 49 7.83 -21.15 3.59
C ILE A 49 6.88 -20.65 2.49
N HIS A 50 5.58 -20.79 2.67
CA HIS A 50 4.62 -20.22 1.71
C HIS A 50 4.68 -18.69 1.71
N LEU A 51 4.47 -18.03 0.56
CA LEU A 51 4.54 -16.56 0.47
C LEU A 51 3.62 -15.85 1.48
N HIS A 52 2.42 -16.38 1.72
CA HIS A 52 1.52 -15.79 2.71
C HIS A 52 2.10 -15.86 4.13
N GLU A 53 2.71 -16.97 4.51
CA GLU A 53 3.37 -17.13 5.81
C GLU A 53 4.60 -16.22 5.95
N VAL A 54 5.35 -16.01 4.87
CA VAL A 54 6.44 -15.00 4.82
C VAL A 54 5.87 -13.61 5.08
N ALA A 55 4.83 -13.22 4.36
CA ALA A 55 4.21 -11.91 4.48
C ALA A 55 3.61 -11.68 5.88
N GLU A 56 2.96 -12.69 6.46
CA GLU A 56 2.47 -12.65 7.84
C GLU A 56 3.63 -12.46 8.83
N THR A 57 4.71 -13.24 8.69
CA THR A 57 5.88 -13.16 9.58
C THR A 57 6.55 -11.78 9.52
N VAL A 58 6.71 -11.23 8.31
CA VAL A 58 7.30 -9.91 8.08
C VAL A 58 6.40 -8.80 8.62
N ALA A 59 5.09 -8.89 8.42
CA ALA A 59 4.14 -7.85 8.85
C ALA A 59 3.85 -7.88 10.36
N TRP A 60 3.87 -9.07 10.98
CA TRP A 60 3.39 -9.27 12.34
C TRP A 60 3.98 -8.32 13.40
N PRO A 61 5.31 -8.08 13.45
CA PRO A 61 5.88 -7.19 14.46
C PRO A 61 5.33 -5.75 14.39
N PHE A 62 5.01 -5.28 13.17
CA PHE A 62 4.46 -3.95 12.92
C PHE A 62 3.01 -3.84 13.41
N VAL A 63 2.20 -4.89 13.17
CA VAL A 63 0.74 -4.83 13.29
C VAL A 63 0.15 -5.53 14.52
N LYS A 64 0.90 -6.37 15.23
CA LYS A 64 0.40 -7.25 16.32
C LYS A 64 -0.36 -6.59 17.48
N LYS A 65 -0.23 -5.27 17.66
CA LYS A 65 -0.96 -4.51 18.69
C LYS A 65 -2.33 -4.04 18.21
N ASN A 66 -2.60 -4.10 16.90
CA ASN A 66 -3.78 -3.52 16.27
C ASN A 66 -4.54 -4.53 15.39
N LEU A 67 -3.93 -5.66 15.03
CA LEU A 67 -4.56 -6.77 14.30
C LEU A 67 -4.30 -8.09 15.02
N SER A 68 -5.31 -8.96 15.05
CA SER A 68 -5.15 -10.37 15.37
C SER A 68 -4.47 -11.13 14.23
N LYS A 69 -3.96 -12.33 14.53
CA LYS A 69 -3.37 -13.20 13.49
C LYS A 69 -4.37 -13.59 12.40
N SER A 70 -5.61 -13.85 12.79
CA SER A 70 -6.68 -14.22 11.84
C SER A 70 -7.03 -13.09 10.88
N GLU A 71 -7.13 -11.86 11.40
CA GLU A 71 -7.34 -10.66 10.58
C GLU A 71 -6.16 -10.44 9.63
N LEU A 72 -4.92 -10.55 10.12
CA LEU A 72 -3.74 -10.41 9.28
C LEU A 72 -3.68 -11.47 8.17
N ALA A 73 -3.91 -12.75 8.48
CA ALA A 73 -3.93 -13.82 7.49
C ALA A 73 -4.97 -13.56 6.40
N THR A 74 -6.19 -13.15 6.78
CA THR A 74 -7.25 -12.77 5.83
C THR A 74 -6.84 -11.60 4.93
N ILE A 75 -6.17 -10.58 5.50
CA ILE A 75 -5.66 -9.44 4.73
C ILE A 75 -4.58 -9.90 3.75
N ILE A 76 -3.64 -10.74 4.18
CA ILE A 76 -2.55 -11.25 3.35
C ILE A 76 -3.07 -12.12 2.21
N GLU A 77 -4.00 -13.03 2.49
CA GLU A 77 -4.62 -13.89 1.48
C GLU A 77 -5.28 -13.05 0.37
N ARG A 78 -6.04 -12.01 0.76
CA ARG A 78 -6.65 -11.08 -0.19
C ARG A 78 -5.63 -10.21 -0.94
N THR A 79 -4.52 -9.89 -0.29
CA THR A 79 -3.46 -9.03 -0.85
C THR A 79 -2.65 -9.77 -1.91
N LEU A 80 -2.30 -11.03 -1.65
CA LEU A 80 -1.39 -11.85 -2.44
C LEU A 80 -2.14 -13.01 -3.11
N ASN A 81 -3.25 -12.72 -3.77
CA ASN A 81 -4.10 -13.70 -4.47
C ASN A 81 -3.79 -13.79 -5.98
N PHE A 82 -2.59 -13.38 -6.39
CA PHE A 82 -2.10 -13.43 -7.76
C PHE A 82 -0.60 -13.79 -7.76
N PRO A 83 -0.07 -14.35 -8.86
CA PRO A 83 1.32 -14.77 -8.91
C PRO A 83 2.28 -13.58 -8.92
N ILE A 84 3.49 -13.77 -8.40
CA ILE A 84 4.59 -12.80 -8.47
C ILE A 84 5.84 -13.53 -8.98
N PRO A 85 5.87 -13.92 -10.28
CA PRO A 85 6.92 -14.78 -10.80
C PRO A 85 8.22 -14.00 -11.01
N LEU A 86 9.34 -14.69 -10.76
CA LEU A 86 10.68 -14.25 -11.12
C LEU A 86 11.06 -14.90 -12.45
N VAL A 87 11.06 -14.10 -13.52
CA VAL A 87 11.34 -14.58 -14.88
C VAL A 87 12.81 -14.35 -15.22
N GLN A 88 13.53 -15.41 -15.54
CA GLN A 88 14.91 -15.32 -16.00
C GLN A 88 14.95 -14.84 -17.46
N LEU A 89 15.61 -13.70 -17.72
CA LEU A 89 15.87 -13.22 -19.08
C LEU A 89 17.24 -13.66 -19.60
N HIS A 90 18.22 -13.74 -18.69
CA HIS A 90 19.55 -14.26 -18.98
C HIS A 90 20.20 -14.81 -17.69
N ARG A 91 21.38 -15.44 -17.79
CA ARG A 91 22.05 -16.13 -16.66
C ARG A 91 22.06 -15.34 -15.34
N GLN A 92 22.31 -14.03 -15.38
CA GLN A 92 22.38 -13.15 -14.20
C GLN A 92 21.31 -12.03 -14.17
N LEU A 93 20.22 -12.11 -14.94
CA LEU A 93 19.17 -11.10 -14.97
C LEU A 93 17.83 -11.77 -14.93
N HIS A 94 17.06 -11.32 -13.96
CA HIS A 94 15.72 -11.73 -13.73
C HIS A 94 14.84 -10.49 -13.70
N VAL A 95 13.59 -10.66 -14.08
CA VAL A 95 12.53 -9.67 -13.94
C VAL A 95 11.52 -10.22 -12.95
N LEU A 96 11.33 -9.52 -11.85
CA LEU A 96 10.23 -9.81 -10.93
C LEU A 96 8.96 -9.17 -11.48
N GLU A 97 8.04 -9.99 -11.97
CA GLU A 97 6.81 -9.51 -12.57
C GLU A 97 5.79 -9.15 -11.47
N LEU A 98 5.62 -7.85 -11.25
CA LEU A 98 4.71 -7.31 -10.24
C LEU A 98 3.39 -6.81 -10.83
N PHE A 99 2.99 -7.33 -11.99
CA PHE A 99 1.85 -6.84 -12.78
C PHE A 99 0.79 -7.90 -13.06
N HIS A 100 0.74 -8.99 -12.29
CA HIS A 100 -0.30 -10.03 -12.40
C HIS A 100 -1.51 -9.77 -11.49
N GLY A 101 -1.49 -8.67 -10.75
CA GLY A 101 -2.63 -8.20 -9.96
C GLY A 101 -3.77 -7.65 -10.84
N PRO A 102 -4.93 -7.36 -10.23
CA PRO A 102 -6.15 -6.98 -10.95
C PRO A 102 -6.02 -5.70 -11.78
N THR A 103 -5.02 -4.84 -11.50
CA THR A 103 -4.82 -3.59 -12.23
C THR A 103 -3.55 -3.56 -13.07
N LEU A 104 -2.85 -4.69 -13.15
CA LEU A 104 -1.63 -4.86 -13.94
C LEU A 104 -0.47 -3.97 -13.45
N ALA A 105 -0.43 -3.66 -12.15
CA ALA A 105 0.59 -2.81 -11.56
C ALA A 105 0.99 -3.27 -10.15
N PHE A 106 2.27 -3.07 -9.79
CA PHE A 106 2.80 -3.44 -8.47
C PHE A 106 2.08 -2.75 -7.30
N LYS A 107 1.36 -1.66 -7.60
CA LYS A 107 0.57 -0.89 -6.63
C LYS A 107 -0.56 -1.73 -6.03
N ASP A 108 -0.98 -2.80 -6.70
CA ASP A 108 -2.00 -3.74 -6.22
C ASP A 108 -1.64 -4.32 -4.84
N VAL A 109 -0.39 -4.75 -4.64
CA VAL A 109 0.07 -5.32 -3.37
C VAL A 109 -0.12 -4.33 -2.21
N GLY A 110 0.35 -3.10 -2.38
CA GLY A 110 0.22 -2.06 -1.36
C GLY A 110 -1.24 -1.63 -1.13
N ALA A 111 -1.98 -1.40 -2.22
CA ALA A 111 -3.35 -0.90 -2.12
C ALA A 111 -4.29 -1.90 -1.45
N ARG A 112 -4.15 -3.20 -1.75
CA ARG A 112 -5.00 -4.27 -1.19
C ARG A 112 -4.71 -4.52 0.28
N PHE A 113 -3.44 -4.49 0.69
CA PHE A 113 -3.09 -4.58 2.11
C PHE A 113 -3.66 -3.42 2.91
N LEU A 114 -3.50 -2.19 2.40
CA LEU A 114 -4.08 -0.98 3.01
C LEU A 114 -5.61 -1.10 3.12
N ALA A 115 -6.28 -1.53 2.06
CA ALA A 115 -7.74 -1.69 2.05
C ALA A 115 -8.20 -2.71 3.09
N GLY A 116 -7.50 -3.83 3.22
CA GLY A 116 -7.76 -4.83 4.26
C GLY A 116 -7.58 -4.28 5.68
N CYS A 117 -6.50 -3.54 5.94
CA CYS A 117 -6.28 -2.90 7.23
C CYS A 117 -7.38 -1.87 7.57
N LEU A 118 -7.70 -0.98 6.63
CA LEU A 118 -8.72 0.05 6.85
C LEU A 118 -10.12 -0.54 7.00
N GLN A 119 -10.44 -1.65 6.31
CA GLN A 119 -11.70 -2.34 6.49
C GLN A 119 -11.87 -2.85 7.94
N VAL A 120 -10.85 -3.52 8.47
CA VAL A 120 -10.87 -3.99 9.87
C VAL A 120 -11.03 -2.81 10.84
N PHE A 121 -10.34 -1.69 10.58
CA PHE A 121 -10.41 -0.51 11.46
C PHE A 121 -11.72 0.27 11.34
N ALA A 122 -12.38 0.25 10.18
CA ALA A 122 -13.67 0.91 9.95
C ALA A 122 -14.82 0.15 10.61
N GLN A 123 -14.82 -1.19 10.54
CA GLN A 123 -15.81 -2.05 11.20
C GLN A 123 -15.87 -1.87 12.72
N GLN A 124 -14.81 -1.32 13.32
CA GLN A 124 -14.73 -1.07 14.77
C GLN A 124 -15.31 0.29 15.20
N ASN A 125 -15.64 1.18 14.26
CA ASN A 125 -15.97 2.58 14.56
C ASN A 125 -17.38 3.03 14.09
N ASP A 126 -18.17 2.19 13.42
CA ASP A 126 -19.51 2.48 12.87
C ASP A 126 -19.63 3.74 11.98
N GLU A 127 -18.53 4.42 11.66
CA GLU A 127 -18.48 5.61 10.82
C GLU A 127 -17.95 5.28 9.43
N ALA A 128 -18.62 5.80 8.40
CA ALA A 128 -18.17 5.65 7.03
C ALA A 128 -16.86 6.40 6.78
N LEU A 129 -15.86 5.70 6.27
CA LEU A 129 -14.55 6.24 5.89
C LEU A 129 -14.57 6.70 4.43
N THR A 130 -14.00 7.86 4.13
CA THR A 130 -13.88 8.33 2.73
C THR A 130 -12.42 8.39 2.33
N ILE A 131 -12.04 7.55 1.36
CA ILE A 131 -10.73 7.57 0.73
C ILE A 131 -10.71 8.65 -0.36
N LEU A 132 -9.76 9.58 -0.26
CA LEU A 132 -9.53 10.60 -1.29
C LEU A 132 -8.13 10.41 -1.89
N VAL A 133 -8.07 10.19 -3.20
CA VAL A 133 -6.82 9.92 -3.94
C VAL A 133 -6.75 10.73 -5.22
N ALA A 134 -5.60 11.36 -5.46
CA ALA A 134 -5.26 11.96 -6.74
C ALA A 134 -4.36 10.98 -7.51
N THR A 135 -4.58 10.83 -8.82
CA THR A 135 -3.79 9.93 -9.64
C THR A 135 -3.42 10.49 -11.00
N SER A 136 -2.32 9.96 -11.55
CA SER A 136 -1.95 10.07 -12.97
C SER A 136 -2.23 8.77 -13.75
N GLY A 137 -2.86 7.76 -13.13
CA GLY A 137 -3.18 6.47 -13.75
C GLY A 137 -3.23 5.33 -12.73
N ASP A 138 -2.19 4.51 -12.67
CA ASP A 138 -2.19 3.22 -11.93
C ASP A 138 -2.60 3.31 -10.45
N THR A 139 -2.22 4.40 -9.76
CA THR A 139 -2.54 4.51 -8.32
C THR A 139 -4.04 4.58 -8.11
N GLY A 140 -4.75 5.29 -8.99
CA GLY A 140 -6.21 5.37 -8.93
C GLY A 140 -6.83 4.02 -9.24
N SER A 141 -6.37 3.33 -10.28
CA SER A 141 -6.82 1.96 -10.61
C SER A 141 -6.66 1.02 -9.42
N ALA A 142 -5.43 0.93 -8.86
CA ALA A 142 -5.12 0.00 -7.77
C ALA A 142 -5.93 0.29 -6.50
N VAL A 143 -6.09 1.58 -6.13
CA VAL A 143 -6.90 1.98 -4.98
C VAL A 143 -8.38 1.72 -5.25
N ALA A 144 -8.91 2.13 -6.39
CA ALA A 144 -10.31 1.94 -6.72
C ALA A 144 -10.69 0.44 -6.71
N ASN A 145 -9.84 -0.41 -7.28
CA ASN A 145 -10.05 -1.86 -7.27
C ASN A 145 -9.91 -2.47 -5.87
N ALA A 146 -8.89 -2.08 -5.10
CA ALA A 146 -8.62 -2.64 -3.78
C ALA A 146 -9.76 -2.38 -2.77
N PHE A 147 -10.45 -1.24 -2.91
CA PHE A 147 -11.51 -0.80 -2.02
C PHE A 147 -12.93 -1.04 -2.57
N LEU A 148 -13.05 -1.64 -3.77
CA LEU A 148 -14.34 -1.90 -4.39
C LEU A 148 -15.19 -2.83 -3.52
N GLY A 149 -16.43 -2.41 -3.24
CA GLY A 149 -17.41 -3.19 -2.49
C GLY A 149 -17.14 -3.32 -1.00
N LEU A 150 -16.16 -2.58 -0.44
CA LEU A 150 -15.92 -2.59 1.00
C LEU A 150 -16.97 -1.76 1.72
N GLU A 151 -17.76 -2.44 2.56
CA GLU A 151 -18.78 -1.80 3.40
C GLU A 151 -18.17 -0.73 4.32
N GLY A 152 -18.89 0.37 4.49
CA GLY A 152 -18.44 1.50 5.30
C GLY A 152 -17.28 2.29 4.70
N ILE A 153 -16.88 2.03 3.45
CA ILE A 153 -15.82 2.79 2.78
C ILE A 153 -16.33 3.38 1.46
N ASN A 154 -16.13 4.68 1.27
CA ASN A 154 -16.32 5.36 0.00
C ASN A 154 -14.97 5.75 -0.59
N VAL A 155 -14.83 5.71 -1.92
CA VAL A 155 -13.59 6.10 -2.60
C VAL A 155 -13.87 7.18 -3.62
N CYS A 156 -13.09 8.25 -3.57
CA CYS A 156 -13.11 9.32 -4.55
C CYS A 156 -11.72 9.44 -5.21
N VAL A 157 -11.68 9.16 -6.52
CA VAL A 157 -10.46 9.20 -7.34
C VAL A 157 -10.49 10.44 -8.21
N LEU A 158 -9.57 11.38 -7.99
CA LEU A 158 -9.39 12.55 -8.84
C LEU A 158 -8.31 12.25 -9.87
N TYR A 159 -8.61 12.48 -11.14
CA TYR A 159 -7.66 12.29 -12.23
C TYR A 159 -7.77 13.40 -13.28
N PRO A 160 -6.64 13.80 -13.91
CA PRO A 160 -6.64 14.87 -14.90
C PRO A 160 -7.23 14.45 -16.25
N SER A 161 -8.13 15.27 -16.77
CA SER A 161 -8.80 15.09 -18.06
C SER A 161 -7.81 14.92 -19.21
N GLY A 162 -7.96 13.85 -19.99
CA GLY A 162 -7.12 13.57 -21.16
C GLY A 162 -5.63 13.34 -20.88
N LYS A 163 -5.23 13.11 -19.62
CA LYS A 163 -3.83 12.89 -19.21
C LYS A 163 -3.57 11.49 -18.67
N VAL A 164 -4.57 10.62 -18.66
CA VAL A 164 -4.49 9.22 -18.26
C VAL A 164 -4.72 8.35 -19.49
N SER A 165 -4.08 7.17 -19.57
CA SER A 165 -4.34 6.25 -20.69
C SER A 165 -5.76 5.69 -20.62
N THR A 166 -6.36 5.36 -21.77
CA THR A 166 -7.72 4.80 -21.85
C THR A 166 -7.90 3.56 -20.97
N LEU A 167 -6.90 2.68 -20.92
CA LEU A 167 -6.97 1.46 -20.09
C LEU A 167 -7.03 1.80 -18.60
N GLN A 168 -6.17 2.71 -18.12
CA GLN A 168 -6.15 3.13 -16.72
C GLN A 168 -7.44 3.87 -16.34
N GLU A 169 -7.94 4.74 -17.23
CA GLU A 169 -9.20 5.46 -17.04
C GLU A 169 -10.37 4.48 -16.90
N GLN A 170 -10.47 3.47 -17.77
CA GLN A 170 -11.50 2.43 -17.66
C GLN A 170 -11.40 1.65 -16.35
N GLN A 171 -10.19 1.28 -15.92
CA GLN A 171 -9.99 0.55 -14.66
C GLN A 171 -10.51 1.29 -13.41
N MET A 172 -10.59 2.63 -13.45
CA MET A 172 -11.10 3.42 -12.32
C MET A 172 -12.53 3.95 -12.50
N THR A 173 -13.00 4.13 -13.75
CA THR A 173 -14.31 4.73 -14.05
C THR A 173 -15.45 3.73 -14.23
N THR A 174 -15.16 2.45 -14.50
CA THR A 174 -16.20 1.45 -14.80
C THR A 174 -16.58 0.55 -13.61
N LEU A 175 -16.11 0.84 -12.40
CA LEU A 175 -16.29 -0.03 -11.24
C LEU A 175 -17.65 0.15 -10.53
N GLY A 176 -18.13 1.39 -10.42
CA GLY A 176 -19.38 1.73 -9.71
C GLY A 176 -19.33 1.42 -8.21
N GLN A 177 -20.49 1.08 -7.63
CA GLN A 177 -20.67 0.81 -6.20
C GLN A 177 -20.25 1.98 -5.30
N ASN A 178 -19.21 1.79 -4.49
CA ASN A 178 -18.65 2.78 -3.57
C ASN A 178 -17.51 3.61 -4.18
N ILE A 179 -17.24 3.44 -5.47
CA ILE A 179 -16.17 4.13 -6.19
C ILE A 179 -16.75 5.29 -7.01
N THR A 180 -16.23 6.49 -6.76
CA THR A 180 -16.50 7.71 -7.53
C THR A 180 -15.23 8.18 -8.22
N ALA A 181 -15.21 8.23 -9.55
CA ALA A 181 -14.13 8.82 -10.31
C ALA A 181 -14.51 10.25 -10.73
N LEU A 182 -13.66 11.22 -10.39
CA LEU A 182 -13.83 12.64 -10.72
C LEU A 182 -12.76 13.05 -11.74
N GLU A 183 -13.20 13.30 -12.97
CA GLU A 183 -12.36 13.88 -14.00
C GLU A 183 -12.18 15.39 -13.71
N VAL A 184 -10.93 15.81 -13.55
CA VAL A 184 -10.56 17.19 -13.27
C VAL A 184 -10.07 17.84 -14.55
N ASN A 185 -10.71 18.92 -14.97
CA ASN A 185 -10.22 19.75 -16.08
C ASN A 185 -8.97 20.54 -15.65
N GLY A 186 -7.81 19.89 -15.71
CA GLY A 186 -6.53 20.41 -15.24
C GLY A 186 -5.41 19.39 -15.32
N THR A 187 -4.37 19.60 -14.53
CA THR A 187 -3.18 18.77 -14.44
C THR A 187 -3.25 17.80 -13.25
N PHE A 188 -2.29 16.88 -13.17
CA PHE A 188 -2.14 16.04 -11.98
C PHE A 188 -1.85 16.88 -10.72
N ASP A 189 -1.10 17.96 -10.85
CA ASP A 189 -0.78 18.86 -9.73
C ASP A 189 -2.05 19.55 -9.20
N ASP A 190 -2.97 19.93 -10.10
CA ASP A 190 -4.28 20.47 -9.70
C ASP A 190 -5.10 19.43 -8.92
N CYS A 191 -5.09 18.16 -9.36
CA CYS A 191 -5.72 17.07 -8.61
C CYS A 191 -5.11 16.93 -7.22
N GLN A 192 -3.77 16.94 -7.11
CA GLN A 192 -3.09 16.88 -5.82
C GLN A 192 -3.41 18.08 -4.92
N GLN A 193 -3.52 19.27 -5.50
CA GLN A 193 -3.88 20.49 -4.78
C GLN A 193 -5.30 20.39 -4.21
N LEU A 194 -6.28 19.93 -5.00
CA LEU A 194 -7.66 19.72 -4.55
C LEU A 194 -7.73 18.71 -3.40
N VAL A 195 -7.01 17.60 -3.51
CA VAL A 195 -6.93 16.60 -2.42
C VAL A 195 -6.31 17.23 -1.17
N LYS A 196 -5.20 17.95 -1.27
CA LYS A 196 -4.58 18.64 -0.13
C LYS A 196 -5.53 19.67 0.50
N GLN A 197 -6.24 20.44 -0.31
CA GLN A 197 -7.22 21.41 0.17
C GLN A 197 -8.33 20.74 0.96
N ALA A 198 -8.86 19.61 0.48
CA ALA A 198 -9.85 18.82 1.21
C ALA A 198 -9.33 18.31 2.57
N PHE A 199 -8.05 17.94 2.67
CA PHE A 199 -7.43 17.55 3.95
C PHE A 199 -7.14 18.71 4.91
N LEU A 200 -7.12 19.95 4.42
CA LEU A 200 -6.98 21.15 5.25
C LEU A 200 -8.34 21.71 5.70
N ASP A 201 -9.44 21.23 5.12
CA ASP A 201 -10.81 21.60 5.50
C ASP A 201 -11.28 20.74 6.68
N GLU A 202 -11.31 21.33 7.88
CA GLU A 202 -11.72 20.64 9.11
C GLU A 202 -13.20 20.22 9.10
N ASP A 203 -14.07 21.01 8.46
CA ASP A 203 -15.48 20.67 8.39
C ASP A 203 -15.70 19.46 7.47
N LEU A 204 -15.02 19.44 6.31
CA LEU A 204 -15.07 18.30 5.39
C LEU A 204 -14.46 17.05 6.02
N LYS A 205 -13.31 17.16 6.68
CA LYS A 205 -12.69 16.04 7.41
C LYS A 205 -13.63 15.47 8.46
N ARG A 206 -14.27 16.31 9.27
CA ARG A 206 -15.21 15.87 10.31
C ARG A 206 -16.44 15.21 9.72
N GLN A 207 -16.98 15.72 8.61
CA GLN A 207 -18.20 15.18 8.00
C GLN A 207 -17.99 13.88 7.22
N LYS A 208 -16.81 13.69 6.63
CA LYS A 208 -16.54 12.59 5.70
C LYS A 208 -15.53 11.57 6.20
N ASN A 209 -14.91 11.81 7.36
CA ASN A 209 -13.83 11.01 7.90
C ASN A 209 -12.78 10.71 6.81
N LEU A 210 -12.17 11.78 6.29
CA LEU A 210 -11.28 11.69 5.15
C LEU A 210 -9.96 11.00 5.52
N THR A 211 -9.52 10.08 4.66
CA THR A 211 -8.17 9.52 4.70
C THR A 211 -7.58 9.36 3.30
N SER A 212 -6.25 9.28 3.21
CA SER A 212 -5.53 9.10 1.95
C SER A 212 -5.05 7.66 1.78
N ALA A 213 -5.16 7.15 0.55
CA ALA A 213 -4.60 5.86 0.15
C ALA A 213 -3.33 5.97 -0.70
N ASN A 214 -2.62 7.10 -0.60
CA ASN A 214 -1.38 7.36 -1.35
C ASN A 214 -0.17 6.57 -0.82
N SER A 215 0.90 6.53 -1.62
CA SER A 215 2.14 5.77 -1.33
C SER A 215 2.86 6.19 -0.04
N ILE A 216 2.49 7.31 0.58
CA ILE A 216 3.02 7.79 1.86
C ILE A 216 2.52 6.99 3.07
N ASN A 217 1.41 6.25 2.92
CA ASN A 217 0.82 5.48 4.00
C ASN A 217 1.71 4.26 4.34
N ILE A 218 2.00 4.02 5.62
CA ILE A 218 2.85 2.90 6.04
C ILE A 218 2.31 1.54 5.61
N ALA A 219 0.98 1.37 5.52
CA ALA A 219 0.35 0.15 5.02
C ALA A 219 0.41 0.01 3.48
N ARG A 220 0.82 1.05 2.74
CA ARG A 220 1.22 0.92 1.34
C ARG A 220 2.68 0.50 1.21
N LEU A 221 3.55 0.94 2.13
CA LEU A 221 4.99 0.70 2.10
C LEU A 221 5.34 -0.71 2.57
N LEU A 222 4.88 -1.10 3.77
CA LEU A 222 5.21 -2.39 4.39
C LEU A 222 5.01 -3.60 3.46
N PRO A 223 3.86 -3.80 2.79
CA PRO A 223 3.62 -5.00 1.99
C PRO A 223 4.45 -5.09 0.72
N GLN A 224 5.07 -3.99 0.29
CA GLN A 224 6.02 -4.03 -0.81
C GLN A 224 7.30 -4.79 -0.44
N SER A 225 7.63 -4.92 0.86
CA SER A 225 8.77 -5.73 1.30
C SER A 225 8.57 -7.23 1.03
N PHE A 226 7.32 -7.69 0.95
CA PHE A 226 7.00 -9.12 0.83
C PHE A 226 7.56 -9.74 -0.44
N TYR A 227 7.49 -9.03 -1.57
CA TYR A 227 7.99 -9.56 -2.84
C TYR A 227 9.52 -9.50 -2.96
N TYR A 228 10.22 -8.75 -2.09
CA TYR A 228 11.68 -8.86 -1.98
C TYR A 228 12.05 -10.21 -1.36
N PHE A 229 11.41 -10.59 -0.25
CA PHE A 229 11.58 -11.93 0.31
C PHE A 229 11.16 -13.02 -0.69
N HIS A 230 10.04 -12.81 -1.39
CA HIS A 230 9.57 -13.75 -2.42
C HIS A 230 10.53 -13.91 -3.59
N THR A 231 11.33 -12.89 -3.90
CA THR A 231 12.38 -12.99 -4.92
C THR A 231 13.43 -14.01 -4.50
N PHE A 232 13.89 -13.95 -3.25
CA PHE A 232 14.86 -14.92 -2.72
C PHE A 232 14.30 -16.35 -2.64
N GLN A 233 12.98 -16.52 -2.46
CA GLN A 233 12.35 -17.85 -2.53
C GLN A 233 12.43 -18.50 -3.92
N GLN A 234 12.59 -17.69 -4.97
CA GLN A 234 12.60 -18.13 -6.37
C GLN A 234 14.01 -18.21 -6.96
N LEU A 235 15.04 -17.82 -6.20
CA LEU A 235 16.43 -17.86 -6.64
C LEU A 235 17.13 -19.12 -6.14
N ASP A 236 17.91 -19.75 -7.02
CA ASP A 236 18.76 -20.90 -6.67
C ASP A 236 20.00 -20.50 -5.84
N ASN A 237 20.49 -19.29 -6.03
CA ASN A 237 21.65 -18.74 -5.31
C ASN A 237 21.33 -17.31 -4.84
N TRP A 238 21.70 -17.02 -3.59
CA TRP A 238 21.50 -15.74 -2.93
C TRP A 238 22.77 -14.87 -2.88
N GLU A 239 23.89 -15.39 -3.38
CA GLU A 239 25.14 -14.63 -3.46
C GLU A 239 25.00 -13.41 -4.39
N GLU A 240 25.35 -12.23 -3.88
CA GLU A 240 25.47 -10.98 -4.63
C GLU A 240 24.23 -10.53 -5.44
N VAL A 241 23.03 -10.66 -4.86
CA VAL A 241 21.79 -10.19 -5.49
C VAL A 241 21.69 -8.65 -5.42
N SER A 242 21.52 -8.02 -6.59
CA SER A 242 21.26 -6.57 -6.72
C SER A 242 19.89 -6.31 -7.32
N PHE A 243 19.14 -5.36 -6.74
CA PHE A 243 17.84 -4.93 -7.24
C PHE A 243 17.96 -3.60 -8.00
N SER A 244 17.49 -3.57 -9.24
CA SER A 244 17.26 -2.33 -9.99
C SER A 244 15.77 -2.00 -9.95
N VAL A 245 15.40 -0.90 -9.29
CA VAL A 245 14.01 -0.54 -9.02
C VAL A 245 13.64 0.74 -9.78
N PRO A 246 12.80 0.67 -10.85
CA PRO A 246 12.34 1.87 -11.54
C PRO A 246 11.51 2.72 -10.57
N SER A 247 12.03 3.90 -10.22
CA SER A 247 11.56 4.65 -9.06
C SER A 247 10.98 6.00 -9.44
N GLY A 248 9.77 6.26 -8.93
CA GLY A 248 9.17 7.60 -8.81
C GLY A 248 9.31 8.10 -7.37
N ASN A 249 8.24 7.95 -6.57
CA ASN A 249 8.18 8.36 -5.16
C ASN A 249 9.02 7.51 -4.17
N LEU A 250 9.97 6.70 -4.66
CA LEU A 250 10.91 5.88 -3.87
C LEU A 250 10.30 4.83 -2.90
N GLY A 251 8.98 4.67 -2.82
CA GLY A 251 8.33 3.72 -1.90
C GLY A 251 8.77 2.26 -2.10
N ASN A 252 8.86 1.79 -3.35
CA ASN A 252 9.27 0.42 -3.64
C ASN A 252 10.72 0.15 -3.20
N LEU A 253 11.64 1.04 -3.58
CA LEU A 253 13.03 0.98 -3.14
C LEU A 253 13.15 1.01 -1.61
N CYS A 254 12.40 1.88 -0.93
CA CYS A 254 12.37 1.96 0.52
C CYS A 254 11.89 0.65 1.16
N ALA A 255 10.89 -0.02 0.57
CA ALA A 255 10.45 -1.34 1.04
C ALA A 255 11.53 -2.42 0.87
N GLY A 256 12.36 -2.34 -0.17
CA GLY A 256 13.55 -3.16 -0.31
C GLY A 256 14.58 -2.92 0.80
N LEU A 257 14.72 -1.67 1.26
CA LEU A 257 15.56 -1.34 2.41
C LEU A 257 14.96 -1.81 3.75
N PHE A 258 13.64 -1.97 3.85
CA PHE A 258 13.00 -2.61 5.00
C PHE A 258 13.25 -4.12 5.03
N ALA A 259 13.33 -4.74 3.85
CA ALA A 259 13.58 -6.18 3.72
C ALA A 259 15.06 -6.55 3.95
N ARG A 260 15.98 -5.61 3.73
CA ARG A 260 17.43 -5.79 3.89
C ARG A 260 17.87 -5.62 5.35
#